data_AF-A0A1Z1MTR3-F1
#
_entry.id   AF-A0A1Z1MTR3-F1
#
_cell.length_a   1.000
_cell.length_b   1.000
_cell.length_c   1.000
_cell.angle_alpha   90.00
_cell.angle_beta   90.00
_cell.angle_gamma   90.00
#
_symmetry.space_group_name_H-M   'P 1'
#
loop_
_entity.id
_entity.type
_entity.pdbx_description
1 polymer ?
#
loop_
_entity_poly.entity_id
_entity_poly.type
_entity_poly.pdbx_seq_one_letter_code
_entity_poly.pdbx_strand_id
1 'polypeptide(L)' 'MNIKKEITELKKELVILRMNKITKQKNEKHKIKQIQNKISQILNINHNKKK' A
#
# COMPACT_ATOMS: atom_id res chain seq x y z
N MET A 1 15.87 -3.88 -6.12
CA MET A 1 14.50 -3.69 -5.61
C MET A 1 13.61 -3.26 -6.77
N ASN A 2 12.66 -4.09 -7.21
CA ASN A 2 11.76 -3.73 -8.31
C ASN A 2 10.58 -2.93 -7.74
N ILE A 3 10.67 -1.60 -7.80
CA ILE A 3 9.68 -0.65 -7.28
C ILE A 3 8.26 -0.98 -7.76
N LYS A 4 8.11 -1.39 -9.03
CA LYS A 4 6.80 -1.76 -9.59
C LYS A 4 6.23 -3.01 -8.90
N LYS A 5 7.07 -4.02 -8.65
CA LYS A 5 6.68 -5.26 -7.99
C LYS A 5 6.21 -4.99 -6.55
N GLU A 6 6.99 -4.20 -5.82
CA GLU A 6 6.69 -3.85 -4.43
C GLU A 6 5.41 -3.03 -4.30
N ILE A 7 5.19 -2.02 -5.14
CA ILE A 7 3.92 -1.27 -5.19
C ILE A 7 2.74 -2.21 -5.50
N THR A 8 2.95 -3.20 -6.38
CA THR A 8 1.90 -4.16 -6.74
C THR A 8 1.53 -5.06 -5.56
N GLU A 9 2.52 -5.53 -4.80
CA GLU A 9 2.29 -6.32 -3.58
C GLU A 9 1.55 -5.50 -2.51
N LEU A 10 1.98 -4.26 -2.25
CA LEU A 10 1.30 -3.36 -1.31
C LEU A 10 -0.16 -3.07 -1.71
N LYS A 11 -0.43 -2.92 -3.02
CA LYS A 11 -1.81 -2.74 -3.53
C LYS A 11 -2.66 -3.99 -3.32
N LYS A 12 -2.11 -5.20 -3.50
CA LYS A 12 -2.81 -6.46 -3.23
C LYS A 12 -3.18 -6.56 -1.75
N GLU A 13 -2.25 -6.27 -0.86
CA GLU A 13 -2.49 -6.27 0.58
C GLU A 13 -3.61 -5.29 0.98
N LEU A 14 -3.61 -4.10 0.37
CA LEU A 14 -4.64 -3.08 0.61
C LEU A 14 -6.04 -3.54 0.18
N VAL A 15 -6.14 -4.29 -0.92
CA VAL A 15 -7.41 -4.90 -1.37
C VAL A 15 -7.89 -5.95 -0.36
N ILE A 16 -7.00 -6.81 0.12
CA ILE A 16 -7.35 -7.82 1.14
C ILE A 16 -7.86 -7.16 2.42
N LEU A 17 -7.20 -6.09 2.89
CA LEU A 17 -7.65 -5.36 4.08
C LEU A 17 -9.02 -4.71 3.89
N ARG A 18 -9.30 -4.17 2.70
CA ARG A 18 -10.64 -3.64 2.35
C ARG A 18 -11.69 -4.73 2.32
N MET A 19 -11.36 -5.89 1.74
CA MET A 19 -12.26 -7.05 1.75
C MET A 19 -12.53 -7.52 3.19
N ASN A 20 -11.50 -7.70 4.01
CA ASN A 20 -11.65 -8.09 5.42
C ASN A 20 -12.51 -7.10 6.22
N LYS A 21 -12.40 -5.79 5.94
CA LYS A 21 -13.28 -4.79 6.54
C LYS A 21 -14.75 -5.03 6.21
N ILE A 22 -15.06 -5.39 4.97
CA ILE A 22 -16.44 -5.64 4.53
C ILE A 22 -16.93 -7.02 5.02
N THR A 23 -16.14 -8.06 4.81
CA THR A 23 -16.56 -9.46 5.03
C THR A 23 -16.48 -9.89 6.48
N LYS A 24 -15.49 -9.40 7.23
CA LYS A 24 -15.24 -9.80 8.63
C LYS A 24 -15.54 -8.68 9.62
N GLN A 25 -15.99 -7.51 9.14
CA GLN A 25 -16.17 -6.30 9.96
C GLN A 25 -14.90 -5.88 10.74
N LYS A 26 -13.72 -6.39 10.34
CA LYS A 26 -12.44 -6.09 10.99
C LYS A 26 -11.86 -4.81 10.39
N ASN A 27 -11.92 -3.72 11.14
CA ASN A 27 -11.45 -2.41 10.69
C ASN A 27 -9.98 -2.17 11.05
N GLU A 28 -9.06 -2.61 10.21
CA GLU A 28 -7.62 -2.39 10.39
C GLU A 28 -7.15 -1.06 9.77
N LYS A 29 -7.83 0.05 10.11
CA LYS A 29 -7.57 1.40 9.57
C LYS A 29 -6.11 1.81 9.67
N HIS A 30 -5.44 1.45 10.76
CA HIS A 30 -4.02 1.76 11.00
C HIS A 30 -3.11 1.09 9.94
N LYS A 31 -3.34 -0.20 9.63
CA LYS A 31 -2.58 -0.92 8.60
C LYS A 31 -2.81 -0.32 7.22
N ILE A 32 -4.06 0.02 6.89
CA ILE A 32 -4.40 0.69 5.63
C ILE A 32 -3.60 2.00 5.50
N LYS A 33 -3.58 2.84 6.55
CA LYS A 33 -2.82 4.10 6.55
C LYS A 33 -1.32 3.87 6.39
N GLN A 34 -0.75 2.86 7.07
CA GLN A 34 0.67 2.53 6.96
C GLN A 34 1.05 2.10 5.54
N ILE A 35 0.25 1.25 4.90
CA ILE A 35 0.50 0.80 3.52
C ILE A 35 0.37 1.97 2.54
N GLN A 36 -0.64 2.84 2.70
CA GLN A 36 -0.78 4.05 1.87
C GLN A 36 0.44 4.97 2.01
N ASN A 37 0.92 5.19 3.23
CA ASN A 37 2.12 5.98 3.48
C ASN A 37 3.36 5.37 2.82
N LYS A 38 3.57 4.05 2.93
CA LYS A 38 4.66 3.35 2.25
C LYS A 38 4.60 3.51 0.73
N ILE A 39 3.43 3.33 0.12
CA ILE A 39 3.26 3.53 -1.33
C ILE A 39 3.63 4.96 -1.72
N SER A 40 3.18 5.96 -0.96
CA SER A 40 3.50 7.37 -1.19
C SER A 40 5.01 7.64 -1.10
N GLN A 41 5.68 7.10 -0.07
CA GLN A 41 7.15 7.23 0.09
C GLN A 41 7.91 6.63 -1.08
N ILE A 42 7.54 5.41 -1.51
CA ILE A 42 8.19 4.74 -2.64
C ILE A 42 8.01 5.54 -3.93
N LEU A 43 6.79 6.05 -4.18
CA LEU A 43 6.50 6.87 -5.36
C LEU A 43 7.30 8.18 -5.35
N ASN A 44 7.40 8.86 -4.20
CA ASN A 44 8.18 10.08 -4.05
C ASN A 44 9.67 9.84 -4.29
N ILE A 45 10.24 8.78 -3.71
CA ILE A 45 11.64 8.40 -3.95
C ILE A 45 11.88 8.12 -5.43
N ASN A 46 10.98 7.39 -6.09
CA ASN A 46 11.08 7.08 -7.51
C ASN A 46 10.97 8.33 -8.40
N HIS A 47 10.13 9.29 -8.02
CA HIS A 47 10.00 10.56 -8.72
C HIS A 47 11.27 11.41 -8.57
N ASN A 48 11.79 11.54 -7.35
CA ASN A 48 13.01 12.31 -7.06
C ASN A 48 14.26 11.70 -7.71
N LYS A 49 14.35 10.37 -7.84
CA LYS A 49 15.44 9.70 -8.56
C LYS A 49 15.39 9.87 -10.08
N LYS A 50 14.22 10.23 -10.63
CA LYS A 50 14.03 10.48 -12.07
C LYS A 50 14.23 11.96 -12.44
N LYS A 51 14.37 12.83 -11.44
CA LYS A 51 14.61 14.25 -11.60
C LYS A 51 16.12 14.51 -11.62
#